data_AF-A0A926AMH6-F1
#
_entry.id   AF-A0A926AMH6-F1
#
_cell.length_a   1.000
_cell.length_b   1.000
_cell.length_c   1.000
_cell.angle_alpha   90.00
_cell.angle_beta   90.00
_cell.angle_gamma   90.00
#
_symmetry.space_group_name_H-M   'P 1'
#
loop_
_entity.id
_entity.type
_entity.pdbx_description
1 polymer ?
#
loop_
_entity_poly.entity_id
_entity_poly.type
_entity_poly.pdbx_seq_one_letter_code
_entity_poly.pdbx_strand_id
1 'polypeptide(L)'
;MRHADKTCRLVTLGCKVNQYETQLVLEALERNGFREATDGEQADLCVVNTCTVTSNGDSRSRQVIRQLAKHNPGTRTLVMGCYATRDPAAVAVLPSVFEVVTDKRELPDILARHGIVDMPTGISRFEGRKRAYVKVQDGCILKCSYCIIPQVRPGLRSRSPEDIEAEVRRLIGNGYREIILTGIHVGHYGVDTTRGRTGLPPFRLSHLFRRLDRIPGSWRMRLSSIEAAEIDDDFISAAADCEHLCPQFHPALQSGSNTVLHRMRRRYTIERFLDKIDRLRECL
;
A
#
# COMPACT_ATOMS: atom_id res chain seq x y z
N MET A 1 4.98 -16.21 35.71
CA MET A 1 4.84 -14.75 35.71
C MET A 1 4.25 -14.36 34.36
N ARG A 2 3.03 -13.81 34.32
CA ARG A 2 2.46 -13.28 33.08
C ARG A 2 3.31 -12.07 32.70
N HIS A 3 4.05 -12.11 31.59
CA HIS A 3 4.59 -10.87 31.05
C HIS A 3 3.39 -9.95 30.83
N ALA A 4 3.39 -8.76 31.43
CA ALA A 4 2.38 -7.77 31.11
C ALA A 4 2.51 -7.50 29.60
N ASP A 5 1.45 -7.80 28.83
CA ASP A 5 1.46 -7.60 27.39
C ASP A 5 1.78 -6.13 27.12
N LYS A 6 2.86 -5.89 26.37
CA LYS A 6 3.23 -4.52 25.99
C LYS A 6 2.11 -3.92 25.17
N THR A 7 1.86 -2.64 25.31
CA THR A 7 0.76 -1.96 24.65
C THR A 7 1.29 -1.16 23.47
N CYS A 8 0.54 -1.13 22.37
CA CYS A 8 0.86 -0.32 21.21
C CYS A 8 -0.34 0.50 20.73
N ARG A 9 -0.06 1.62 20.06
CA ARG A 9 -1.08 2.44 19.41
C ARG A 9 -0.60 2.89 18.06
N LEU A 10 -1.36 2.55 17.02
CA LEU A 10 -1.00 2.88 15.65
C LEU A 10 -1.96 3.92 15.07
N VAL A 11 -1.43 4.91 14.38
CA VAL A 11 -2.23 5.92 13.67
C VAL A 11 -1.85 5.94 12.21
N THR A 12 -2.83 5.72 11.33
CA THR A 12 -2.63 5.74 9.88
C THR A 12 -3.19 7.02 9.27
N LEU A 13 -2.36 7.66 8.44
CA LEU A 13 -2.78 8.73 7.55
C LEU A 13 -2.59 8.31 6.09
N GLY A 14 -3.42 8.83 5.20
CA GLY A 14 -3.23 8.68 3.75
C GLY A 14 -3.97 7.49 3.12
N CYS A 15 -3.29 6.79 2.22
CA CYS A 15 -3.90 5.91 1.23
C CYS A 15 -4.06 4.45 1.69
N LYS A 16 -4.67 3.60 0.84
CA LYS A 16 -4.84 2.15 1.07
C LYS A 16 -3.52 1.42 1.31
N VAL A 17 -2.45 1.86 0.65
CA VAL A 17 -1.09 1.32 0.86
C VAL A 17 -0.60 1.61 2.28
N ASN A 18 -0.81 2.83 2.80
CA ASN A 18 -0.45 3.14 4.18
C ASN A 18 -1.28 2.30 5.18
N GLN A 19 -2.57 2.08 4.91
CA GLN A 19 -3.42 1.26 5.77
C GLN A 19 -2.98 -0.21 5.80
N TYR A 20 -2.60 -0.77 4.65
CA TYR A 20 -1.97 -2.09 4.58
C TYR A 20 -0.69 -2.16 5.42
N GLU A 21 0.20 -1.18 5.25
CA GLU A 21 1.49 -1.16 5.95
C GLU A 21 1.33 -1.05 7.47
N THR A 22 0.37 -0.24 7.94
CA THR A 22 0.07 -0.16 9.37
C THR A 22 -0.46 -1.49 9.91
N GLN A 23 -1.36 -2.16 9.18
CA GLN A 23 -1.87 -3.47 9.57
C GLN A 23 -0.77 -4.53 9.64
N LEU A 24 0.20 -4.49 8.70
CA LEU A 24 1.36 -5.37 8.72
C LEU A 24 2.24 -5.14 9.95
N VAL A 25 2.47 -3.88 10.32
CA VAL A 25 3.24 -3.52 11.53
C VAL A 25 2.50 -3.92 12.80
N LEU A 26 1.18 -3.74 12.84
CA LEU A 26 0.35 -4.20 13.96
C LEU A 26 0.48 -5.72 14.17
N GLU A 27 0.31 -6.52 13.11
CA GLU A 27 0.46 -7.97 13.22
C GLU A 27 1.89 -8.39 13.61
N ALA A 28 2.91 -7.65 13.17
CA ALA A 28 4.27 -7.86 13.65
C ALA A 28 4.39 -7.58 15.15
N LEU A 29 3.86 -6.45 15.63
CA LEU A 29 3.87 -6.11 17.05
C LEU A 29 3.20 -7.19 17.90
N GLU A 30 2.04 -7.70 17.47
CA GLU A 30 1.32 -8.74 18.21
C GLU A 30 2.08 -10.05 18.31
N ARG A 31 2.72 -10.48 17.22
CA ARG A 31 3.59 -11.67 17.23
C ARG A 31 4.78 -11.53 18.18
N ASN A 32 5.17 -10.30 18.49
CA ASN A 32 6.26 -9.98 19.40
C ASN A 32 5.75 -9.54 20.79
N GLY A 33 4.53 -9.94 21.17
CA GLY A 33 4.00 -9.79 22.52
C GLY A 33 3.40 -8.42 22.85
N PHE A 34 3.05 -7.64 21.82
CA PHE A 34 2.24 -6.43 22.00
C PHE A 34 0.74 -6.73 21.86
N ARG A 35 -0.08 -5.86 22.43
CA ARG A 35 -1.51 -5.73 22.14
C ARG A 35 -1.85 -4.26 21.88
N GLU A 36 -2.98 -4.00 21.25
CA GLU A 36 -3.44 -2.62 21.11
C GLU A 36 -3.91 -2.04 22.44
N ALA A 37 -3.57 -0.77 22.67
CA ALA A 37 -3.99 -0.01 23.84
C ALA A 37 -5.46 0.39 23.71
N THR A 38 -6.26 0.06 24.73
CA THR A 38 -7.68 0.42 24.83
C THR A 38 -7.90 1.92 24.97
N ASP A 39 -9.14 2.40 24.82
CA ASP A 39 -9.46 3.82 24.95
C ASP A 39 -9.09 4.35 26.34
N GLY A 40 -8.31 5.44 26.37
CA GLY A 40 -7.78 6.02 27.61
C GLY A 40 -6.55 5.33 28.18
N GLU A 41 -6.18 4.14 27.70
CA GLU A 41 -4.94 3.46 28.06
C GLU A 41 -3.74 4.09 27.37
N GLN A 42 -2.62 4.20 28.10
CA GLN A 42 -1.34 4.65 27.53
C GLN A 42 -0.65 3.49 26.81
N ALA A 43 -0.06 3.76 25.65
CA ALA A 43 0.71 2.76 24.92
C ALA A 43 2.18 2.76 25.36
N ASP A 44 2.84 1.60 25.34
CA ASP A 44 4.31 1.49 25.48
C ASP A 44 5.02 1.92 24.19
N LEU A 45 4.39 1.69 23.03
CA LEU A 45 4.89 2.08 21.72
C LEU A 45 3.79 2.69 20.85
N CYS A 46 4.05 3.90 20.36
CA CYS A 46 3.23 4.53 19.34
C CYS A 46 3.86 4.36 17.95
N VAL A 47 3.05 4.10 16.92
CA VAL A 47 3.49 4.09 15.52
C VAL A 47 2.62 5.05 14.71
N VAL A 48 3.22 5.98 13.98
CA VAL A 48 2.48 6.88 13.09
C VAL A 48 2.91 6.67 11.65
N ASN A 49 1.98 6.22 10.80
CA ASN A 49 2.20 6.10 9.36
C ASN A 49 1.69 7.34 8.62
N THR A 50 2.62 8.21 8.24
CA THR A 50 2.38 9.56 7.76
C THR A 50 2.12 9.64 6.25
N CYS A 51 1.57 10.77 5.80
CA CYS A 51 1.28 11.04 4.39
C CYS A 51 1.67 12.46 3.98
N THR A 52 2.10 12.64 2.73
CA THR A 52 2.54 13.94 2.16
C THR A 52 1.90 14.24 0.79
N VAL A 53 1.04 13.36 0.27
CA VAL A 53 0.58 13.44 -1.14
C VAL A 53 -0.43 14.56 -1.39
N THR A 54 -1.09 15.05 -0.34
CA THR A 54 -2.04 16.17 -0.40
C THR A 54 -1.40 17.42 0.22
N SER A 55 -1.85 18.61 -0.18
CA SER A 55 -1.37 19.89 0.38
C SER A 55 -1.40 19.96 1.91
N ASN A 56 -2.40 19.34 2.54
CA ASN A 56 -2.56 19.30 4.00
C ASN A 56 -2.01 18.03 4.67
N GLY A 57 -1.29 17.18 3.93
CA GLY A 57 -0.79 15.89 4.44
C GLY A 57 0.20 16.06 5.59
N ASP A 58 1.15 16.98 5.42
CA ASP A 58 2.22 17.20 6.40
C ASP A 58 1.70 17.86 7.67
N SER A 59 0.86 18.89 7.53
CA SER A 59 0.29 19.62 8.68
C SER A 59 -0.53 18.69 9.55
N ARG A 60 -1.38 17.84 8.93
CA ARG A 60 -2.13 16.79 9.62
C ARG A 60 -1.22 15.76 10.26
N SER A 61 -0.15 15.34 9.59
CA SER A 61 0.84 14.40 10.15
C SER A 61 1.48 14.95 11.42
N ARG A 62 1.96 16.20 11.39
CA ARG A 62 2.52 16.87 12.57
C ARG A 62 1.51 17.06 13.69
N GLN A 63 0.26 17.43 13.36
CA GLN A 63 -0.81 17.60 14.33
C GLN A 63 -1.10 16.29 15.08
N VAL A 64 -1.23 15.19 14.33
CA VAL A 64 -1.48 13.86 14.90
C VAL A 64 -0.34 13.41 15.81
N ILE A 65 0.93 13.60 15.41
CA ILE A 65 2.08 13.22 16.24
C ILE A 65 2.06 13.99 17.56
N ARG A 66 1.85 15.31 17.53
CA ARG A 66 1.75 16.14 18.74
C ARG A 66 0.57 15.76 19.62
N GLN A 67 -0.58 15.48 19.01
CA GLN A 67 -1.77 15.03 19.73
C GLN A 67 -1.50 13.68 20.41
N LEU A 68 -0.87 12.74 19.72
CA LEU A 68 -0.56 11.42 20.25
C LEU A 68 0.40 11.52 21.44
N ALA A 69 1.44 12.35 21.34
CA ALA A 69 2.38 12.63 22.44
C ALA A 69 1.68 13.25 23.66
N LYS A 70 0.72 14.17 23.45
CA LYS A 70 -0.06 14.77 24.55
C LYS A 70 -0.92 13.74 25.28
N HIS A 71 -1.53 12.79 24.57
CA HIS A 71 -2.40 11.77 25.17
C HIS A 71 -1.63 10.55 25.70
N ASN A 72 -0.35 10.40 25.36
CA ASN A 72 0.51 9.29 25.78
C ASN A 72 1.84 9.84 26.33
N PRO A 73 1.81 10.53 27.48
CA PRO A 73 2.99 11.15 28.05
C PRO A 73 4.03 10.08 28.43
N GLY A 74 5.29 10.26 28.03
CA GLY A 74 6.37 9.30 28.29
C GLY A 74 6.46 8.14 27.28
N THR A 75 5.47 7.98 26.40
CA THR A 75 5.48 6.96 25.35
C THR A 75 6.42 7.33 24.21
N ARG A 76 7.11 6.32 23.67
CA ARG A 76 7.99 6.43 22.50
C ARG A 76 7.20 6.29 21.20
N THR A 77 7.43 7.17 20.24
CA THR A 77 6.76 7.16 18.93
C THR A 77 7.76 6.86 17.80
N LEU A 78 7.50 5.78 17.06
CA LEU A 78 8.15 5.49 15.78
C LEU A 78 7.31 6.12 14.66
N VAL A 79 7.95 6.85 13.76
CA VAL A 79 7.25 7.49 12.64
C VAL A 79 7.74 6.90 11.32
N MET A 80 6.80 6.43 10.52
CA MET A 80 7.04 5.92 9.16
C MET A 80 6.13 6.66 8.17
N GLY A 81 6.20 6.33 6.89
CA GLY A 81 5.30 6.89 5.88
C GLY A 81 5.95 7.93 4.98
N CYS A 82 5.17 8.48 4.04
CA CYS A 82 5.74 9.31 2.99
C CYS A 82 6.28 10.66 3.51
N TYR A 83 5.72 11.21 4.60
CA TYR A 83 6.22 12.46 5.18
C TYR A 83 7.54 12.23 5.94
N ALA A 84 7.67 11.10 6.64
CA ALA A 84 8.92 10.67 7.28
C ALA A 84 10.08 10.55 6.27
N THR A 85 9.82 10.05 5.06
CA THR A 85 10.83 10.01 3.99
C THR A 85 11.12 11.38 3.41
N ARG A 86 10.10 12.23 3.24
CA ARG A 86 10.25 13.55 2.60
C ARG A 86 11.07 14.53 3.44
N ASP A 87 10.77 14.60 4.72
CA ASP A 87 11.34 15.60 5.63
C ASP A 87 11.63 14.96 7.00
N PRO A 88 12.61 14.05 7.06
CA PRO A 88 12.92 13.31 8.28
C PRO A 88 13.37 14.21 9.44
N ALA A 89 14.08 15.30 9.13
CA ALA A 89 14.54 16.26 10.13
C ALA A 89 13.37 16.95 10.83
N ALA A 90 12.36 17.41 10.08
CA ALA A 90 11.17 18.02 10.67
C ALA A 90 10.33 17.04 11.49
N VAL A 91 10.37 15.73 11.17
CA VAL A 91 9.68 14.69 11.95
C VAL A 91 10.46 14.36 13.22
N ALA A 92 11.79 14.24 13.15
CA ALA A 92 12.65 13.84 14.26
C ALA A 92 12.59 14.81 15.46
N VAL A 93 12.35 16.10 15.21
CA VAL A 93 12.23 17.12 16.27
C VAL A 93 10.85 17.18 16.93
N LEU A 94 9.89 16.35 16.50
CA LEU A 94 8.55 16.34 17.09
C LEU A 94 8.53 15.61 18.45
N PRO A 95 7.62 15.99 19.36
CA PRO A 95 7.54 15.38 20.68
C PRO A 95 7.38 13.86 20.62
N SER A 96 8.03 13.16 21.54
CA SER A 96 7.99 11.69 21.69
C SER A 96 8.53 10.88 20.51
N VAL A 97 8.96 11.49 19.41
CA VAL A 97 9.56 10.78 18.28
C VAL A 97 10.95 10.29 18.67
N PHE A 98 11.20 8.99 18.55
CA PHE A 98 12.51 8.40 18.83
C PHE A 98 13.16 7.76 17.60
N GLU A 99 12.37 7.41 16.59
CA GLU A 99 12.84 6.72 15.38
C GLU A 99 12.02 7.19 14.18
N VAL A 100 12.70 7.49 13.07
CA VAL A 100 12.09 7.98 11.83
C VAL A 100 12.50 7.05 10.69
N VAL A 101 11.55 6.26 10.21
CA VAL A 101 11.77 5.33 9.11
C VAL A 101 11.75 6.10 7.79
N THR A 102 12.93 6.43 7.29
CA THR A 102 13.11 7.14 6.01
C THR A 102 13.00 6.21 4.82
N ASP A 103 13.39 4.94 4.97
CA ASP A 103 13.25 3.90 3.97
C ASP A 103 12.46 2.70 4.51
N LYS A 104 11.32 2.43 3.89
CA LYS A 104 10.43 1.34 4.29
C LYS A 104 11.02 -0.04 4.04
N ARG A 105 12.04 -0.15 3.19
CA ARG A 105 12.76 -1.40 2.95
C ARG A 105 13.54 -1.84 4.18
N GLU A 106 13.97 -0.89 4.99
CA GLU A 106 14.71 -1.11 6.23
C GLU A 106 13.77 -1.31 7.42
N LEU A 107 12.44 -1.23 7.23
CA LEU A 107 11.47 -1.36 8.32
C LEU A 107 11.66 -2.66 9.13
N PRO A 108 11.86 -3.86 8.52
CA PRO A 108 12.14 -5.08 9.28
C PRO A 108 13.38 -4.95 10.15
N ASP A 109 14.47 -4.40 9.62
CA ASP A 109 15.74 -4.24 10.36
C ASP A 109 15.62 -3.22 11.49
N ILE A 110 14.92 -2.10 11.25
CA ILE A 110 14.65 -1.06 12.25
C ILE A 110 13.79 -1.64 13.39
N LEU A 111 12.72 -2.37 13.05
CA LEU A 111 11.85 -3.02 14.04
C LEU A 111 12.62 -4.09 14.84
N ALA A 112 13.49 -4.86 14.18
CA ALA A 112 14.34 -5.86 14.84
C ALA A 112 15.28 -5.23 15.88
N ARG A 113 15.87 -4.06 15.62
CA ARG A 113 16.66 -3.29 16.61
C ARG A 113 15.85 -2.90 17.85
N HIS A 114 14.53 -2.94 17.79
CA HIS A 114 13.61 -2.66 18.89
C HIS A 114 12.94 -3.93 19.45
N GLY A 115 13.46 -5.11 19.11
CA GLY A 115 12.98 -6.40 19.62
C GLY A 115 11.75 -6.95 18.92
N ILE A 116 11.41 -6.43 17.74
CA ILE A 116 10.29 -6.90 16.90
C ILE A 116 10.91 -7.68 15.74
N VAL A 117 11.11 -8.98 15.94
CA VAL A 117 11.90 -9.85 15.05
C VAL A 117 11.03 -10.79 14.21
N ASP A 118 9.85 -11.17 14.70
CA ASP A 118 8.88 -11.96 13.91
C ASP A 118 8.04 -11.02 13.04
N MET A 119 8.46 -10.86 11.78
CA MET A 119 7.73 -10.08 10.77
C MET A 119 6.84 -11.00 9.92
N PRO A 120 5.55 -10.69 9.77
CA PRO A 120 4.66 -11.42 8.86
C PRO A 120 5.02 -11.16 7.39
N THR A 121 4.85 -12.19 6.54
CA THR A 121 5.03 -12.09 5.08
C THR A 121 3.85 -11.41 4.36
N GLY A 122 2.75 -11.18 5.08
CA GLY A 122 1.53 -10.49 4.66
C GLY A 122 0.53 -10.47 5.81
N ILE A 123 -0.59 -9.78 5.65
CA ILE A 123 -1.59 -9.66 6.73
C ILE A 123 -2.49 -10.90 6.80
N SER A 124 -3.11 -11.11 7.95
CA SER A 124 -4.11 -12.16 8.21
C SER A 124 -5.48 -11.55 8.53
N ARG A 125 -5.53 -10.28 8.92
CA ARG A 125 -6.77 -9.54 9.14
C ARG A 125 -6.64 -8.08 8.74
N PHE A 126 -7.77 -7.41 8.60
CA PHE A 126 -7.88 -5.99 8.37
C PHE A 126 -9.01 -5.45 9.25
N GLU A 127 -8.65 -4.78 10.34
CA GLU A 127 -9.60 -4.46 11.39
C GLU A 127 -10.75 -3.55 10.92
N GLY A 128 -11.94 -3.80 11.45
CA GLY A 128 -13.14 -2.98 11.21
C GLY A 128 -13.71 -3.02 9.79
N ARG A 129 -13.30 -3.98 8.94
CA ARG A 129 -13.73 -4.05 7.54
C ARG A 129 -14.11 -5.44 7.09
N LYS A 130 -15.15 -5.52 6.24
CA LYS A 130 -15.48 -6.73 5.48
C LYS A 130 -14.55 -6.97 4.26
N ARG A 131 -13.63 -6.04 4.02
CA ARG A 131 -12.74 -5.98 2.85
C ARG A 131 -11.30 -5.88 3.32
N ALA A 132 -10.43 -6.68 2.73
CA ALA A 132 -9.00 -6.62 3.00
C ALA A 132 -8.26 -5.97 1.83
N TYR A 133 -7.24 -5.17 2.14
CA TYR A 133 -6.31 -4.65 1.15
C TYR A 133 -5.11 -5.56 1.08
N VAL A 134 -4.64 -5.87 -0.12
CA VAL A 134 -3.40 -6.64 -0.33
C VAL A 134 -2.48 -5.77 -1.15
N LYS A 135 -1.40 -5.27 -0.53
CA LYS A 135 -0.39 -4.50 -1.25
C LYS A 135 0.36 -5.46 -2.17
N VAL A 136 0.28 -5.28 -3.48
CA VAL A 136 1.00 -6.11 -4.47
C VAL A 136 2.26 -5.43 -5.00
N GLN A 137 2.29 -4.10 -4.94
CA GLN A 137 3.30 -3.27 -5.57
C GLN A 137 3.55 -2.00 -4.76
N ASP A 138 4.79 -1.50 -4.76
CA ASP A 138 5.19 -0.25 -4.10
C ASP A 138 6.15 0.59 -4.95
N GLY A 139 6.10 1.91 -4.75
CA GLY A 139 6.88 2.90 -5.49
C GLY A 139 6.36 3.22 -6.90
N CYS A 140 6.99 4.19 -7.56
CA CYS A 140 6.73 4.48 -8.97
C CYS A 140 7.98 5.08 -9.64
N ILE A 141 8.23 4.68 -10.89
CA ILE A 141 9.33 5.17 -11.73
C ILE A 141 8.91 6.25 -12.73
N LEU A 142 7.62 6.60 -12.77
CA LEU A 142 7.13 7.67 -13.64
C LEU A 142 7.49 9.04 -13.05
N LYS A 143 7.89 9.97 -13.92
CA LYS A 143 8.29 11.33 -13.55
C LYS A 143 7.20 12.36 -13.86
N CYS A 144 5.97 12.10 -13.43
CA CYS A 144 4.86 13.04 -13.56
C CYS A 144 5.21 14.35 -12.84
N SER A 145 4.97 15.50 -13.47
CA SER A 145 5.50 16.79 -12.99
C SER A 145 4.92 17.25 -11.64
N TYR A 146 3.76 16.73 -11.25
CA TYR A 146 3.06 17.06 -10.01
C TYR A 146 3.25 16.02 -8.90
N CYS A 147 3.85 14.86 -9.21
CA CYS A 147 3.81 13.71 -8.31
C CYS A 147 5.08 13.60 -7.47
N ILE A 148 4.92 13.64 -6.14
CA ILE A 148 6.03 13.51 -5.19
C ILE A 148 6.48 12.07 -4.97
N ILE A 149 5.67 11.09 -5.38
CA ILE A 149 5.87 9.66 -5.11
C ILE A 149 7.29 9.16 -5.44
N PRO A 150 7.90 9.47 -6.60
CA PRO A 150 9.24 8.97 -6.90
C PRO A 150 10.32 9.41 -5.89
N GLN A 151 10.09 10.50 -5.15
CA GLN A 151 11.00 10.99 -4.11
C GLN A 151 10.77 10.26 -2.77
N VAL A 152 9.50 10.00 -2.42
CA VAL A 152 9.12 9.49 -1.09
C VAL A 152 8.86 7.98 -1.05
N ARG A 153 8.75 7.34 -2.21
CA ARG A 153 8.66 5.89 -2.42
C ARG A 153 9.48 5.54 -3.68
N PRO A 154 10.82 5.64 -3.60
CA PRO A 154 11.67 5.52 -4.77
C PRO A 154 11.68 4.11 -5.37
N GLY A 155 11.83 4.06 -6.69
CA GLY A 155 11.89 2.81 -7.44
C GLY A 155 10.53 2.17 -7.70
N LEU A 156 10.58 0.93 -8.19
CA LEU A 156 9.41 0.09 -8.41
C LEU A 156 9.72 -1.27 -7.79
N ARG A 157 8.82 -1.77 -6.94
CA ARG A 157 8.96 -3.05 -6.25
C ARG A 157 7.65 -3.82 -6.36
N SER A 158 7.69 -5.00 -6.95
CA SER A 158 6.59 -5.94 -6.97
C SER A 158 6.81 -7.05 -5.93
N ARG A 159 5.77 -7.44 -5.21
CA ARG A 159 5.83 -8.63 -4.34
C ARG A 159 5.77 -9.91 -5.17
N SER A 160 6.33 -10.99 -4.62
CA SER A 160 6.24 -12.32 -5.23
C SER A 160 4.76 -12.72 -5.43
N PRO A 161 4.41 -13.30 -6.59
CA PRO A 161 3.07 -13.86 -6.81
C PRO A 161 2.69 -14.93 -5.77
N GLU A 162 3.65 -15.70 -5.29
CA GLU A 162 3.48 -16.76 -4.28
C GLU A 162 3.09 -16.16 -2.93
N ASP A 163 3.79 -15.12 -2.47
CA ASP A 163 3.48 -14.42 -1.22
C ASP A 163 2.09 -13.77 -1.27
N ILE A 164 1.75 -13.15 -2.41
CA ILE A 164 0.44 -12.54 -2.63
C ILE A 164 -0.65 -13.62 -2.59
N GLU A 165 -0.48 -14.73 -3.30
CA GLU A 165 -1.46 -15.81 -3.31
C GLU A 165 -1.67 -16.41 -1.90
N ALA A 166 -0.57 -16.67 -1.18
CA ALA A 166 -0.63 -17.22 0.17
C ALA A 166 -1.39 -16.28 1.13
N GLU A 167 -1.16 -14.97 1.01
CA GLU A 167 -1.88 -13.97 1.77
C GLU A 167 -3.37 -13.89 1.40
N VAL A 168 -3.71 -13.90 0.12
CA VAL A 168 -5.10 -13.87 -0.35
C VAL A 168 -5.85 -15.11 0.15
N ARG A 169 -5.25 -16.31 0.06
CA ARG A 169 -5.82 -17.55 0.61
C ARG A 169 -6.06 -17.43 2.12
N ARG A 170 -5.09 -16.91 2.87
CA ARG A 170 -5.21 -16.71 4.32
C ARG A 170 -6.36 -15.77 4.68
N LEU A 171 -6.48 -14.64 3.98
CA LEU A 171 -7.57 -13.68 4.20
C LEU A 171 -8.93 -14.30 3.85
N ILE A 172 -9.05 -15.04 2.74
CA ILE A 172 -10.29 -15.73 2.40
C ILE A 172 -10.66 -16.77 3.46
N GLY A 173 -9.67 -17.53 3.95
CA GLY A 173 -9.83 -18.50 5.05
C GLY A 173 -10.31 -17.84 6.35
N ASN A 174 -9.89 -16.60 6.61
CA ASN A 174 -10.33 -15.80 7.75
C ASN A 174 -11.68 -15.07 7.51
N GLY A 175 -12.42 -15.43 6.46
CA GLY A 175 -13.78 -14.96 6.21
C GLY A 175 -13.88 -13.67 5.39
N TYR A 176 -12.78 -13.11 4.90
CA TYR A 176 -12.84 -11.97 3.98
C TYR A 176 -13.42 -12.41 2.63
N ARG A 177 -14.47 -11.73 2.17
CA ARG A 177 -15.15 -12.01 0.90
C ARG A 177 -14.80 -11.04 -0.21
N GLU A 178 -13.99 -10.03 0.09
CA GLU A 178 -13.58 -9.03 -0.89
C GLU A 178 -12.14 -8.57 -0.61
N ILE A 179 -11.30 -8.73 -1.63
CA ILE A 179 -9.87 -8.45 -1.62
C ILE A 179 -9.60 -7.35 -2.64
N ILE A 180 -8.97 -6.27 -2.20
CA ILE A 180 -8.57 -5.17 -3.07
C ILE A 180 -7.07 -5.23 -3.25
N LEU A 181 -6.62 -5.54 -4.47
CA LEU A 181 -5.22 -5.42 -4.85
C LEU A 181 -4.86 -3.94 -4.91
N THR A 182 -3.89 -3.54 -4.08
CA THR A 182 -3.47 -2.15 -3.94
C THR A 182 -1.98 -2.00 -4.22
N GLY A 183 -1.61 -0.81 -4.65
CA GLY A 183 -0.22 -0.41 -4.81
C GLY A 183 -0.15 1.07 -5.14
N ILE A 184 1.04 1.54 -5.47
CA ILE A 184 1.28 2.94 -5.85
C ILE A 184 1.03 3.14 -7.33
N HIS A 185 1.45 2.18 -8.16
CA HIS A 185 1.19 2.10 -9.59
C HIS A 185 0.99 0.63 -9.97
N VAL A 186 -0.24 0.14 -9.81
CA VAL A 186 -0.51 -1.31 -9.82
C VAL A 186 -0.34 -1.94 -11.20
N GLY A 187 -0.66 -1.26 -12.30
CA GLY A 187 -0.44 -1.83 -13.63
C GLY A 187 1.04 -1.98 -14.02
N HIS A 188 1.95 -1.36 -13.26
CA HIS A 188 3.38 -1.62 -13.36
C HIS A 188 3.84 -2.88 -12.59
N TYR A 189 2.93 -3.66 -12.00
CA TYR A 189 3.29 -4.92 -11.33
C TYR A 189 4.07 -5.86 -12.28
N GLY A 190 5.24 -6.31 -11.80
CA GLY A 190 6.16 -7.19 -12.51
C GLY A 190 7.08 -6.52 -13.53
N VAL A 191 6.95 -5.21 -13.78
CA VAL A 191 7.85 -4.48 -14.70
C VAL A 191 9.29 -4.46 -14.17
N ASP A 192 9.47 -4.41 -12.84
CA ASP A 192 10.77 -4.45 -12.16
C ASP A 192 11.43 -5.83 -12.15
N THR A 193 10.66 -6.91 -12.25
CA THR A 193 11.18 -8.29 -12.18
C THR A 193 11.47 -8.92 -13.54
N THR A 194 11.06 -8.28 -14.64
CA THR A 194 11.34 -8.77 -16.01
C THR A 194 12.43 -7.97 -16.73
N ARG A 195 12.81 -6.78 -16.22
CA ARG A 195 13.88 -5.99 -16.83
C ARG A 195 15.26 -6.56 -16.47
N GLY A 196 15.63 -7.70 -17.07
CA GLY A 196 17.01 -8.21 -17.10
C GLY A 196 17.16 -9.72 -17.03
N ARG A 197 17.75 -10.30 -18.10
CA ARG A 197 18.62 -11.50 -18.12
C ARG A 197 18.12 -12.86 -17.56
N THR A 198 16.89 -13.02 -17.10
CA THR A 198 16.44 -14.33 -16.55
C THR A 198 15.98 -15.33 -17.61
N GLY A 199 15.71 -14.89 -18.86
CA GLY A 199 15.15 -15.75 -19.91
C GLY A 199 13.71 -16.22 -19.66
N LEU A 200 13.10 -15.80 -18.54
CA LEU A 200 11.73 -16.14 -18.17
C LEU A 200 10.73 -15.16 -18.81
N PRO A 201 9.52 -15.64 -19.16
CA PRO A 201 8.48 -14.78 -19.69
C PRO A 201 8.06 -13.72 -18.65
N PRO A 202 7.61 -12.54 -19.11
CA PRO A 202 7.12 -11.48 -18.23
C PRO A 202 5.93 -11.93 -17.38
N PHE A 203 6.07 -11.90 -16.06
CA PHE A 203 4.92 -11.97 -15.16
C PHE A 203 4.36 -10.55 -14.94
N ARG A 204 3.07 -10.34 -15.19
CA ARG A 204 2.39 -9.02 -15.21
C ARG A 204 1.13 -9.06 -14.36
N LEU A 205 0.49 -7.91 -14.20
CA LEU A 205 -0.75 -7.79 -13.45
C LEU A 205 -1.86 -8.73 -13.95
N SER A 206 -2.03 -8.88 -15.27
CA SER A 206 -2.98 -9.83 -15.88
C SER A 206 -2.71 -11.29 -15.47
N HIS A 207 -1.43 -11.69 -15.40
CA HIS A 207 -1.02 -13.00 -14.91
C HIS A 207 -1.33 -13.17 -13.41
N LEU A 208 -1.15 -12.12 -12.61
CA LEU A 208 -1.51 -12.14 -11.20
C LEU A 208 -3.02 -12.32 -11.02
N PHE A 209 -3.85 -11.64 -11.82
CA PHE A 209 -5.31 -11.83 -11.77
C PHE A 209 -5.68 -13.28 -12.01
N ARG A 210 -5.22 -13.87 -13.12
CA ARG A 210 -5.50 -15.28 -13.46
C ARG A 210 -4.96 -16.25 -12.42
N ARG A 211 -3.83 -15.94 -11.78
CA ARG A 211 -3.29 -16.76 -10.70
C ARG A 211 -4.21 -16.75 -9.48
N LEU A 212 -4.63 -15.56 -9.04
CA LEU A 212 -5.49 -15.41 -7.88
C LEU A 212 -6.90 -15.93 -8.13
N ASP A 213 -7.41 -15.80 -9.36
CA ASP A 213 -8.73 -16.29 -9.76
C ASP A 213 -8.90 -17.82 -9.61
N ARG A 214 -7.78 -18.57 -9.61
CA ARG A 214 -7.78 -20.02 -9.34
C ARG A 214 -8.02 -20.38 -7.87
N ILE A 215 -8.05 -19.39 -6.96
CA ILE A 215 -8.33 -19.65 -5.55
C ILE A 215 -9.84 -19.95 -5.42
N PRO A 216 -10.22 -21.16 -4.95
CA PRO A 216 -11.61 -21.58 -4.92
C PRO A 216 -12.42 -20.83 -3.85
N GLY A 217 -13.73 -20.81 -4.05
CA GLY A 217 -14.72 -20.28 -3.11
C GLY A 217 -15.34 -18.96 -3.59
N SER A 218 -16.42 -18.52 -2.94
CA SER A 218 -17.09 -17.28 -3.33
C SER A 218 -16.42 -16.07 -2.67
N TRP A 219 -15.69 -15.29 -3.45
CA TRP A 219 -15.07 -14.03 -3.03
C TRP A 219 -14.93 -13.07 -4.22
N ARG A 220 -14.50 -11.83 -3.98
CA ARG A 220 -14.37 -10.79 -5.00
C ARG A 220 -12.98 -10.18 -4.99
N MET A 221 -12.37 -10.06 -6.15
CA MET A 221 -11.15 -9.33 -6.41
C MET A 221 -11.47 -7.96 -7.00
N ARG A 222 -10.89 -6.90 -6.44
CA ARG A 222 -10.95 -5.54 -6.99
C ARG A 222 -9.55 -4.96 -7.11
N LEU A 223 -9.45 -3.90 -7.89
CA LEU A 223 -8.21 -3.18 -8.10
C LEU A 223 -8.30 -1.76 -7.51
N SER A 224 -7.19 -1.24 -7.00
CA SER A 224 -7.04 0.20 -6.80
C SER A 224 -6.90 0.93 -8.15
N SER A 225 -6.65 2.24 -8.12
CA SER A 225 -6.49 3.04 -9.34
C SER A 225 -5.39 2.53 -10.27
N ILE A 226 -5.61 2.70 -11.58
CA ILE A 226 -4.69 2.34 -12.67
C ILE A 226 -4.51 3.51 -13.62
N GLU A 227 -3.44 3.50 -14.41
CA GLU A 227 -3.24 4.40 -15.54
C GLU A 227 -3.87 3.81 -16.81
N ALA A 228 -4.45 4.64 -17.66
CA ALA A 228 -5.12 4.16 -18.88
C ALA A 228 -4.18 3.44 -19.85
N ALA A 229 -2.88 3.78 -19.84
CA ALA A 229 -1.88 3.10 -20.65
C ALA A 229 -1.67 1.62 -20.24
N GLU A 230 -2.11 1.24 -19.04
CA GLU A 230 -2.00 -0.13 -18.48
C GLU A 230 -3.20 -1.01 -18.86
N ILE A 231 -4.22 -0.43 -19.49
CA ILE A 231 -5.38 -1.17 -20.02
C ILE A 231 -5.00 -1.68 -21.42
N ASP A 232 -4.23 -2.76 -21.47
CA ASP A 232 -3.90 -3.47 -22.71
C ASP A 232 -4.84 -4.67 -22.94
N ASP A 233 -4.60 -5.40 -24.02
CA ASP A 233 -5.45 -6.52 -24.43
C ASP A 233 -5.38 -7.66 -23.40
N ASP A 234 -4.21 -7.88 -22.80
CA ASP A 234 -4.02 -8.87 -21.74
C ASP A 234 -4.78 -8.50 -20.47
N PHE A 235 -4.83 -7.21 -20.11
CA PHE A 235 -5.63 -6.71 -19.00
C PHE A 235 -7.12 -6.92 -19.26
N ILE A 236 -7.61 -6.51 -20.44
CA ILE A 236 -9.04 -6.63 -20.80
C ILE A 236 -9.46 -8.11 -20.83
N SER A 237 -8.66 -8.96 -21.46
CA SER A 237 -8.91 -10.40 -21.51
C SER A 237 -8.92 -11.00 -20.10
N ALA A 238 -7.96 -10.67 -19.23
CA ALA A 238 -7.99 -11.14 -17.85
C ALA A 238 -9.20 -10.61 -17.07
N ALA A 239 -9.63 -9.37 -17.32
CA ALA A 239 -10.82 -8.78 -16.71
C ALA A 239 -12.12 -9.46 -17.13
N ALA A 240 -12.21 -9.95 -18.38
CA ALA A 240 -13.36 -10.68 -18.89
C ALA A 240 -13.38 -12.14 -18.43
N ASP A 241 -12.20 -12.78 -18.38
CA ASP A 241 -12.08 -14.22 -18.11
C ASP A 241 -12.14 -14.57 -16.61
N CYS A 242 -11.68 -13.67 -15.73
CA CYS A 242 -11.56 -13.97 -14.29
C CYS A 242 -12.90 -13.80 -13.58
N GLU A 243 -13.44 -14.89 -13.03
CA GLU A 243 -14.74 -14.89 -12.32
C GLU A 243 -14.74 -13.98 -11.08
N HIS A 244 -13.64 -13.97 -10.33
CA HIS A 244 -13.55 -13.21 -9.10
C HIS A 244 -13.29 -11.72 -9.36
N LEU A 245 -12.74 -11.34 -10.52
CA LEU A 245 -12.37 -9.96 -10.82
C LEU A 245 -13.60 -9.13 -11.16
N CYS A 246 -13.95 -8.20 -10.27
CA CYS A 246 -15.07 -7.30 -10.50
C CYS A 246 -14.75 -6.33 -11.66
N PRO A 247 -15.67 -6.11 -12.62
CA PRO A 247 -15.52 -5.12 -13.69
C PRO A 247 -15.75 -3.70 -13.18
N GLN A 248 -14.99 -3.29 -12.17
CA GLN A 248 -14.98 -1.95 -11.60
C GLN A 248 -13.54 -1.44 -11.55
N PHE A 249 -13.20 -0.57 -12.49
CA PHE A 249 -11.87 0.01 -12.61
C PHE A 249 -11.89 1.52 -12.37
N HIS A 250 -10.80 2.05 -11.82
CA HIS A 250 -10.62 3.47 -11.57
C HIS A 250 -9.42 4.03 -12.39
N PRO A 251 -9.57 4.16 -13.72
CA PRO A 251 -8.53 4.70 -14.59
C PRO A 251 -8.39 6.22 -14.40
N ALA A 252 -7.18 6.68 -14.14
CA ALA A 252 -6.92 8.07 -13.81
C ALA A 252 -6.58 8.92 -15.05
N LEU A 253 -7.52 9.75 -15.52
CA LEU A 253 -7.33 10.67 -16.66
C LEU A 253 -6.37 11.82 -16.36
N GLN A 254 -6.46 12.39 -15.15
CA GLN A 254 -5.75 13.59 -14.67
C GLN A 254 -6.21 14.92 -15.29
N SER A 255 -6.35 15.02 -16.62
CA SER A 255 -6.80 16.25 -17.28
C SER A 255 -7.49 15.95 -18.62
N GLY A 256 -8.50 16.75 -18.97
CA GLY A 256 -9.19 16.72 -20.26
C GLY A 256 -8.54 17.62 -21.32
N SER A 257 -7.24 17.93 -21.22
CA SER A 257 -6.52 18.73 -22.22
C SER A 257 -5.19 18.08 -22.59
N ASN A 258 -4.99 17.76 -23.87
CA ASN A 258 -3.75 17.17 -24.37
C ASN A 258 -2.52 18.03 -24.05
N THR A 259 -2.65 19.36 -24.10
CA THR A 259 -1.55 20.28 -23.74
C THR A 259 -1.23 20.26 -22.24
N VAL A 260 -2.25 20.06 -21.38
CA VAL A 260 -2.04 19.88 -19.94
C VAL A 260 -1.45 18.51 -19.65
N LEU A 261 -1.97 17.44 -20.25
CA LEU A 261 -1.44 16.08 -20.10
C LEU A 261 0.04 16.00 -20.47
N HIS A 262 0.44 16.67 -21.56
CA HIS A 262 1.85 16.78 -21.96
C HIS A 262 2.70 17.49 -20.89
N ARG A 263 2.24 18.65 -20.36
CA ARG A 263 2.90 19.35 -19.24
C ARG A 263 2.95 18.52 -17.95
N MET A 264 1.96 17.68 -17.72
CA MET A 264 1.90 16.69 -16.65
C MET A 264 2.84 15.50 -16.87
N ARG A 265 3.45 15.40 -18.07
CA ARG A 265 4.27 14.29 -18.55
C ARG A 265 3.52 12.95 -18.59
N ARG A 266 2.23 12.99 -18.92
CA ARG A 266 1.43 11.79 -19.20
C ARG A 266 1.80 11.24 -20.57
N ARG A 267 1.67 9.91 -20.73
CA ARG A 267 2.12 9.16 -21.93
C ARG A 267 0.96 8.75 -22.84
N TYR A 268 -0.15 9.45 -22.73
CA TYR A 268 -1.37 9.23 -23.49
C TYR A 268 -2.07 10.56 -23.75
N THR A 269 -2.94 10.56 -24.75
CA THR A 269 -3.85 11.67 -25.06
C THR A 269 -5.26 11.34 -24.56
N ILE A 270 -6.17 12.30 -24.62
CA ILE A 270 -7.58 12.10 -24.28
C ILE A 270 -8.20 11.05 -25.19
N GLU A 271 -7.91 11.10 -26.48
CA GLU A 271 -8.46 10.17 -27.47
C GLU A 271 -8.03 8.74 -27.14
N ARG A 272 -6.74 8.54 -26.81
CA ARG A 272 -6.24 7.23 -26.38
C ARG A 272 -6.83 6.80 -25.04
N PHE A 273 -7.11 7.72 -24.13
CA PHE A 273 -7.80 7.40 -22.88
C PHE A 273 -9.22 6.89 -23.16
N LEU A 274 -10.00 7.63 -23.96
CA LEU A 274 -11.38 7.28 -24.31
C LEU A 274 -11.46 5.95 -25.05
N ASP A 275 -10.58 5.71 -26.02
CA ASP A 275 -10.45 4.41 -26.71
C ASP A 275 -10.32 3.26 -25.71
N LYS A 276 -9.45 3.38 -24.70
CA LYS A 276 -9.30 2.34 -23.67
C LYS A 276 -10.54 2.15 -22.81
N ILE A 277 -11.30 3.21 -22.53
CA ILE A 277 -12.55 3.11 -21.77
C ILE A 277 -13.64 2.45 -22.60
N ASP A 278 -13.76 2.80 -23.87
CA ASP A 278 -14.78 2.23 -24.76
C ASP A 278 -14.51 0.75 -24.98
N ARG A 279 -13.24 0.36 -25.17
CA ARG A 279 -12.83 -1.05 -25.20
C ARG A 279 -13.19 -1.83 -23.93
N LEU A 280 -13.05 -1.22 -22.75
CA LEU A 280 -13.49 -1.86 -21.50
C LEU A 280 -15.00 -2.05 -21.44
N ARG A 281 -15.78 -1.10 -21.97
CA ARG A 281 -17.26 -1.17 -22.00
C ARG A 281 -17.78 -2.20 -23.01
N GLU A 282 -17.06 -2.41 -24.10
CA GLU A 282 -17.43 -3.37 -25.14
C GLU A 282 -17.14 -4.82 -24.72
N CYS A 283 -16.09 -5.04 -23.93
CA CYS A 283 -15.61 -6.38 -23.58
C CYS A 283 -16.07 -6.92 -22.22
N LEU A 284 -16.64 -6.09 -21.33
CA LEU A 284 -17.00 -6.44 -19.95
C LEU A 284 -18.47 -6.12 -19.67
#